data_AF-A6ET08-F1
#
_entry.id   AF-A6ET08-F1
#
_cell.length_a   1.000
_cell.length_b   1.000
_cell.length_c   1.000
_cell.angle_alpha   90.00
_cell.angle_beta   90.00
_cell.angle_gamma   90.00
#
_symmetry.space_group_name_H-M   'P 1'
#
loop_
_entity.id
_entity.type
_entity.pdbx_description
1 polymer ?
#
loop_
_entity_poly.entity_id
_entity_poly.type
_entity_poly.pdbx_seq_one_letter_code
_entity_poly.pdbx_strand_id
1 'polypeptide(L)'
;MIGQELSRQESIIKYLTINGTQAQYESAYDQMFDVLEQQFKDAKVPTEVWSELKSKKTMAINQVVSMLASAYRDNFDKADINTLIDFYSSGTGQQIVQDPTKLTKEQNKELANFHESVTGQKMFEVRSKLEKDIAQISEYWSRDLYKGTVDGLIAKGYQPVY
;
A
#
# COMPACT_ATOMS: atom_id res chain seq x y z
N MET A 1 -22.19 11.85 -20.99
CA MET A 1 -21.61 12.22 -19.68
C MET A 1 -20.11 12.24 -19.84
N ILE A 2 -19.48 13.39 -19.67
CA ILE A 2 -18.01 13.51 -19.73
C ILE A 2 -17.51 13.03 -18.37
N GLY A 3 -16.79 11.92 -18.33
CA GLY A 3 -16.19 11.41 -17.10
C GLY A 3 -15.21 12.45 -16.55
N GLN A 4 -15.39 12.84 -15.30
CA GLN A 4 -14.52 13.80 -14.63
C GLN A 4 -13.09 13.23 -14.61
N GLU A 5 -12.13 14.01 -15.10
CA GLU A 5 -10.73 13.60 -15.09
C GLU A 5 -10.25 13.53 -13.64
N LEU A 6 -9.65 12.40 -13.25
CA LEU A 6 -9.05 12.25 -11.93
C LEU A 6 -7.94 13.30 -11.75
N SER A 7 -7.85 13.88 -10.55
CA SER A 7 -6.68 14.65 -10.16
C SER A 7 -5.44 13.75 -10.21
N ARG A 8 -4.26 14.36 -10.35
CA ARG A 8 -2.99 13.60 -10.36
C ARG A 8 -2.82 12.74 -9.10
N GLN A 9 -3.28 13.23 -7.95
CA GLN A 9 -3.26 12.45 -6.71
C GLN A 9 -4.18 11.22 -6.79
N GLU A 10 -5.41 11.39 -7.27
CA GLU A 10 -6.36 10.29 -7.42
C GLU A 10 -5.88 9.25 -8.45
N SER A 11 -5.23 9.69 -9.53
CA SER A 11 -4.60 8.76 -10.49
C SER A 11 -3.48 7.96 -9.85
N ILE A 12 -2.63 8.58 -9.04
CA ILE A 12 -1.56 7.86 -8.34
C ILE A 12 -2.16 6.87 -7.32
N ILE A 13 -3.19 7.28 -6.57
CA ILE A 13 -3.89 6.37 -5.65
C ILE A 13 -4.48 5.18 -6.41
N LYS A 14 -5.15 5.43 -7.55
CA LYS A 14 -5.65 4.35 -8.42
C LYS A 14 -4.54 3.40 -8.84
N TYR A 15 -3.39 3.93 -9.26
CA TYR A 15 -2.22 3.12 -9.59
C TYR A 15 -1.77 2.24 -8.42
N LEU A 16 -1.64 2.81 -7.21
CA LEU A 16 -1.26 2.09 -5.98
C LEU A 16 -2.29 1.05 -5.54
N THR A 17 -3.55 1.22 -5.91
CA THR A 17 -4.58 0.19 -5.69
C THR A 17 -4.41 -0.97 -6.66
N ILE A 18 -4.30 -0.70 -7.97
CA ILE A 18 -4.28 -1.76 -9.00
C ILE A 18 -2.93 -2.49 -9.10
N ASN A 19 -1.84 -1.89 -8.63
CA ASN A 19 -0.52 -2.53 -8.60
C ASN A 19 -0.30 -3.41 -7.36
N GLY A 20 -1.30 -3.52 -6.48
CA GLY A 20 -1.25 -4.34 -5.26
C GLY A 20 -0.70 -3.66 -4.01
N THR A 21 -0.19 -2.43 -4.08
CA THR A 21 0.35 -1.74 -2.90
C THR A 21 -0.71 -1.55 -1.81
N GLN A 22 -1.93 -1.12 -2.14
CA GLN A 22 -2.98 -0.99 -1.12
C GLN A 22 -3.25 -2.32 -0.40
N ALA A 23 -3.35 -3.43 -1.14
CA ALA A 23 -3.59 -4.75 -0.57
C ALA A 23 -2.44 -5.21 0.35
N GLN A 24 -1.18 -4.88 0.01
CA GLN A 24 -0.04 -5.16 0.86
C GLN A 24 -0.14 -4.44 2.22
N TYR A 25 -0.54 -3.17 2.23
CA TYR A 25 -0.73 -2.42 3.48
C TYR A 25 -1.97 -2.90 4.26
N GLU A 26 -3.04 -3.30 3.57
CA GLU A 26 -4.21 -3.92 4.22
C GLU A 26 -3.83 -5.22 4.94
N SER A 27 -2.96 -6.03 4.34
CA SER A 27 -2.43 -7.25 4.96
C SER A 27 -1.49 -6.94 6.13
N ALA A 28 -0.59 -5.96 5.97
CA ALA A 28 0.29 -5.53 7.06
C ALA A 28 -0.47 -5.00 8.28
N TYR A 29 -1.58 -4.28 8.04
CA TYR A 29 -2.49 -3.84 9.10
C TYR A 29 -3.06 -5.04 9.87
N ASP A 30 -3.56 -6.06 9.16
CA ASP A 30 -4.14 -7.24 9.80
C ASP A 30 -3.09 -8.02 10.60
N GLN A 31 -1.91 -8.24 10.01
CA GLN A 31 -0.79 -8.92 10.68
C GLN A 31 -0.35 -8.21 11.96
N MET A 32 -0.34 -6.86 11.96
CA MET A 32 -0.02 -6.11 13.17
C MET A 32 -1.04 -6.39 14.29
N PHE A 33 -2.33 -6.50 13.95
CA PHE A 33 -3.35 -6.86 14.94
C PHE A 33 -3.20 -8.30 15.43
N ASP A 34 -2.83 -9.25 14.58
CA ASP A 34 -2.55 -10.63 15.01
C ASP A 34 -1.41 -10.67 16.06
N VAL A 35 -0.36 -9.87 15.85
CA VAL A 35 0.74 -9.71 16.81
C VAL A 35 0.27 -9.07 18.11
N LEU A 36 -0.53 -8.00 18.04
CA LEU A 36 -1.05 -7.30 19.22
C LEU A 36 -2.01 -8.16 20.03
N GLU A 37 -2.92 -8.89 19.39
CA GLU A 37 -3.82 -9.83 20.06
C GLU A 37 -3.03 -10.89 20.84
N GLN A 38 -1.96 -11.41 20.25
CA GLN A 38 -1.07 -12.35 20.92
C GLN A 38 -0.31 -11.71 22.10
N GLN A 39 0.14 -10.45 21.98
CA GLN A 39 0.80 -9.70 23.06
C GLN A 39 -0.14 -9.40 24.23
N PHE A 40 -1.44 -9.27 23.97
CA PHE A 40 -2.47 -8.94 24.97
C PHE A 40 -3.33 -10.14 25.39
N LYS A 41 -2.93 -11.37 25.02
CA LYS A 41 -3.72 -12.59 25.27
C LYS A 41 -4.12 -12.78 26.75
N ASP A 42 -3.24 -12.44 27.70
CA ASP A 42 -3.50 -12.62 29.13
C ASP A 42 -4.31 -11.47 29.75
N ALA A 43 -4.44 -10.35 29.02
CA ALA A 43 -5.26 -9.21 29.42
C ALA A 43 -6.76 -9.45 29.19
N LYS A 44 -7.13 -10.58 28.56
CA LYS A 44 -8.53 -10.98 28.28
C LYS A 44 -9.34 -9.85 27.64
N VAL A 45 -8.73 -9.17 26.67
CA VAL A 45 -9.35 -8.06 25.93
C VAL A 45 -10.61 -8.59 25.20
N PRO A 46 -11.81 -8.03 25.45
CA PRO A 46 -13.03 -8.45 24.78
C PRO A 46 -12.99 -8.21 23.27
N THR A 47 -13.68 -9.08 22.51
CA THR A 47 -13.78 -9.00 21.05
C THR A 47 -14.31 -7.64 20.57
N GLU A 48 -15.19 -7.00 21.35
CA GLU A 48 -15.77 -5.70 21.03
C GLU A 48 -14.71 -4.59 21.04
N VAL A 49 -13.73 -4.67 21.94
CA VAL A 49 -12.61 -3.71 22.01
C VAL A 49 -11.70 -3.88 20.79
N TRP A 50 -11.40 -5.11 20.39
CA TRP A 50 -10.65 -5.37 19.16
C TRP A 50 -11.40 -4.91 17.92
N SER A 51 -12.70 -5.17 17.84
CA SER A 51 -13.54 -4.73 16.72
C SER A 51 -13.58 -3.21 16.61
N GLU A 52 -13.69 -2.50 17.74
CA GLU A 52 -13.62 -1.04 17.79
C GLU A 52 -12.27 -0.53 17.25
N LEU A 53 -11.16 -1.10 17.69
CA LEU A 53 -9.82 -0.68 17.24
C LEU A 53 -9.60 -1.01 15.75
N LYS A 54 -10.03 -2.20 15.30
CA LYS A 54 -9.92 -2.64 13.90
C LYS A 54 -10.80 -1.83 12.94
N SER A 55 -11.90 -1.23 13.42
CA SER A 55 -12.81 -0.41 12.60
C SER A 55 -12.12 0.79 11.93
N LYS A 56 -10.95 1.20 12.42
CA LYS A 56 -10.13 2.29 11.86
C LYS A 56 -9.34 1.92 10.61
N LYS A 57 -9.40 0.64 10.16
CA LYS A 57 -8.61 0.12 9.03
C LYS A 57 -8.67 1.02 7.79
N THR A 58 -9.87 1.31 7.29
CA THR A 58 -10.04 2.12 6.08
C THR A 58 -9.34 3.48 6.20
N MET A 59 -9.46 4.14 7.35
CA MET A 59 -8.81 5.43 7.57
C MET A 59 -7.28 5.30 7.59
N ALA A 60 -6.75 4.30 8.30
CA ALA A 60 -5.32 4.05 8.39
C ALA A 60 -4.69 3.70 7.03
N ILE A 61 -5.39 2.91 6.21
CA ILE A 61 -4.96 2.54 4.86
C ILE A 61 -5.02 3.74 3.92
N ASN A 62 -6.10 4.51 3.94
CA ASN A 62 -6.21 5.72 3.12
C ASN A 62 -5.11 6.74 3.45
N GLN A 63 -4.75 6.86 4.73
CA GLN A 63 -3.65 7.73 5.16
C GLN A 63 -2.32 7.31 4.54
N VAL A 64 -1.92 6.04 4.68
CA VAL A 64 -0.62 5.60 4.13
C VAL A 64 -0.60 5.61 2.61
N VAL A 65 -1.67 5.21 1.94
CA VAL A 65 -1.77 5.28 0.47
C VAL A 65 -1.67 6.71 -0.03
N SER A 66 -2.25 7.69 0.68
CA SER A 66 -2.11 9.11 0.34
C SER A 66 -0.68 9.64 0.53
N MET A 67 0.01 9.20 1.59
CA MET A 67 1.42 9.52 1.82
C MET A 67 2.31 8.95 0.71
N LEU A 68 2.13 7.66 0.38
CA LEU A 68 2.85 7.01 -0.72
C LEU A 68 2.57 7.72 -2.05
N ALA A 69 1.32 8.08 -2.31
CA ALA A 69 0.97 8.81 -3.52
C ALA A 69 1.72 10.15 -3.65
N SER A 70 2.06 10.79 -2.53
CA SER A 70 2.90 11.99 -2.54
C SER A 70 4.35 11.70 -2.96
N ALA A 71 4.93 10.57 -2.50
CA ALA A 71 6.27 10.16 -2.93
C ALA A 71 6.34 9.88 -4.45
N TYR A 72 5.31 9.27 -5.03
CA TYR A 72 5.21 9.09 -6.48
C TYR A 72 5.03 10.42 -7.21
N ARG A 73 4.25 11.34 -6.64
CA ARG A 73 4.01 12.68 -7.21
C ARG A 73 5.30 13.50 -7.36
N ASP A 74 6.31 13.25 -6.55
CA ASP A 74 7.59 13.96 -6.66
C ASP A 74 8.45 13.47 -7.83
N ASN A 75 8.15 12.29 -8.38
CA ASN A 75 8.97 11.63 -9.38
C ASN A 75 8.27 11.49 -10.74
N PHE A 76 6.95 11.28 -10.78
CA PHE A 76 6.22 10.89 -12.00
C PHE A 76 5.19 11.93 -12.43
N ASP A 77 5.26 12.42 -13.65
CA ASP A 77 4.25 13.34 -14.19
C ASP A 77 2.92 12.65 -14.52
N LYS A 78 1.96 13.38 -15.05
CA LYS A 78 0.63 12.82 -15.36
C LYS A 78 0.68 11.76 -16.46
N ALA A 79 1.55 11.90 -17.46
CA ALA A 79 1.69 10.95 -18.56
C ALA A 79 2.36 9.65 -18.09
N ASP A 80 3.36 9.76 -17.20
CA ASP A 80 3.98 8.63 -16.53
C ASP A 80 2.93 7.81 -15.76
N ILE A 81 2.14 8.48 -14.90
CA ILE A 81 1.12 7.82 -14.09
C ILE A 81 0.04 7.16 -14.97
N ASN A 82 -0.37 7.79 -16.06
CA ASN A 82 -1.32 7.16 -16.98
C ASN A 82 -0.72 5.90 -17.63
N THR A 83 0.55 5.95 -18.05
CA THR A 83 1.23 4.78 -18.61
C THR A 83 1.34 3.64 -17.60
N LEU A 84 1.63 3.96 -16.33
CA LEU A 84 1.64 2.99 -15.24
C LEU A 84 0.24 2.39 -15.01
N ILE A 85 -0.79 3.22 -15.01
CA ILE A 85 -2.18 2.75 -14.87
C ILE A 85 -2.53 1.81 -16.02
N ASP A 86 -2.24 2.19 -17.26
CA ASP A 86 -2.58 1.39 -18.44
C ASP A 86 -1.86 0.03 -18.41
N PHE A 87 -0.57 0.02 -18.08
CA PHE A 87 0.20 -1.22 -17.96
C PHE A 87 -0.34 -2.11 -16.84
N TYR A 88 -0.50 -1.58 -15.62
CA TYR A 88 -0.99 -2.39 -14.49
C TYR A 88 -2.46 -2.75 -14.60
N SER A 89 -3.27 -2.07 -15.42
CA SER A 89 -4.64 -2.48 -15.74
C SER A 89 -4.72 -3.59 -16.81
N SER A 90 -3.62 -3.85 -17.52
CA SER A 90 -3.56 -4.89 -18.56
C SER A 90 -3.56 -6.31 -17.96
N GLY A 91 -3.80 -7.32 -18.79
CA GLY A 91 -3.69 -8.72 -18.38
C GLY A 91 -2.29 -9.08 -17.91
N THR A 92 -1.24 -8.54 -18.54
CA THR A 92 0.16 -8.71 -18.10
C THR A 92 0.41 -8.06 -16.75
N GLY A 93 -0.02 -6.81 -16.58
CA GLY A 93 0.12 -6.07 -15.33
C GLY A 93 -0.56 -6.77 -14.16
N GLN A 94 -1.79 -7.23 -14.35
CA GLN A 94 -2.53 -7.98 -13.32
C GLN A 94 -1.90 -9.34 -13.02
N GLN A 95 -1.35 -10.05 -14.02
CA GLN A 95 -0.61 -11.29 -13.78
C GLN A 95 0.65 -11.05 -12.93
N ILE A 96 1.36 -9.94 -13.14
CA ILE A 96 2.54 -9.58 -12.32
C ILE A 96 2.15 -9.36 -10.86
N VAL A 97 1.03 -8.68 -10.62
CA VAL A 97 0.53 -8.43 -9.25
C VAL A 97 0.10 -9.72 -8.57
N GLN A 98 -0.55 -10.62 -9.32
CA GLN A 98 -1.05 -11.89 -8.78
C GLN A 98 0.07 -12.93 -8.56
N ASP A 99 0.87 -13.18 -9.59
CA ASP A 99 1.95 -14.16 -9.56
C ASP A 99 2.93 -13.90 -10.73
N PRO A 100 4.04 -13.20 -10.51
CA PRO A 100 5.01 -12.89 -11.57
C PRO A 100 5.75 -14.13 -12.08
N THR A 101 5.66 -15.28 -11.39
CA THR A 101 6.30 -16.53 -11.83
C THR A 101 5.51 -17.27 -12.91
N LYS A 102 4.27 -16.85 -13.18
CA LYS A 102 3.34 -17.51 -14.13
C LYS A 102 3.11 -16.73 -15.43
N LEU A 103 4.02 -15.84 -15.78
CA LEU A 103 3.92 -15.07 -17.03
C LEU A 103 4.07 -15.98 -18.26
N THR A 104 3.17 -15.82 -19.24
CA THR A 104 3.32 -16.45 -20.55
C THR A 104 4.48 -15.81 -21.34
N LYS A 105 4.84 -16.39 -22.49
CA LYS A 105 5.86 -15.81 -23.37
C LYS A 105 5.42 -14.44 -23.90
N GLU A 106 4.14 -14.30 -24.24
CA GLU A 106 3.55 -13.07 -24.73
C GLU A 106 3.55 -11.98 -23.64
N GLN A 107 3.16 -12.34 -22.41
CA GLN A 107 3.19 -11.42 -21.27
C GLN A 107 4.63 -11.00 -20.92
N ASN A 108 5.61 -11.90 -21.01
CA ASN A 108 7.02 -11.55 -20.83
C ASN A 108 7.50 -10.55 -21.89
N LYS A 109 7.03 -10.67 -23.14
CA LYS A 109 7.33 -9.69 -24.20
C LYS A 109 6.69 -8.33 -23.91
N GLU A 110 5.44 -8.30 -23.46
CA GLU A 110 4.77 -7.06 -23.06
C GLU A 110 5.46 -6.37 -21.88
N LEU A 111 5.89 -7.14 -20.87
CA LEU A 111 6.69 -6.66 -19.75
C LEU A 111 8.03 -6.07 -20.21
N ALA A 112 8.74 -6.75 -21.12
CA ALA A 112 9.99 -6.24 -21.68
C ALA A 112 9.76 -4.90 -22.43
N ASN A 113 8.73 -4.82 -23.27
CA ASN A 113 8.37 -3.59 -23.97
C ASN A 113 8.04 -2.45 -22.98
N PHE A 114 7.33 -2.75 -21.89
CA PHE A 114 7.05 -1.77 -20.85
C PHE A 114 8.35 -1.28 -20.19
N HIS A 115 9.26 -2.19 -19.83
CA HIS A 115 10.56 -1.80 -19.26
C HIS A 115 11.39 -0.93 -20.22
N GLU A 116 11.30 -1.15 -21.54
CA GLU A 116 11.99 -0.34 -22.55
C GLU A 116 11.32 1.02 -22.80
N SER A 117 10.10 1.23 -22.33
CA SER A 117 9.40 2.53 -22.46
C SER A 117 10.06 3.63 -21.60
N VAL A 118 9.80 4.90 -21.95
CA VAL A 118 10.29 6.06 -21.17
C VAL A 118 9.86 5.95 -19.70
N THR A 119 8.58 5.65 -19.44
CA THR A 119 8.06 5.47 -18.08
C THR A 119 8.69 4.27 -17.36
N GLY A 120 8.91 3.16 -18.07
CA GLY A 120 9.57 1.98 -17.53
C GLY A 120 11.01 2.25 -17.12
N GLN A 121 11.79 2.92 -17.97
CA GLN A 121 13.16 3.34 -17.65
C GLN A 121 13.18 4.31 -16.46
N LYS A 122 12.26 5.27 -16.44
CA LYS A 122 12.12 6.21 -15.33
C LYS A 122 11.84 5.52 -13.99
N MET A 123 11.01 4.47 -13.98
CA MET A 123 10.80 3.64 -12.78
C MET A 123 12.11 3.05 -12.24
N PHE A 124 13.02 2.62 -13.12
CA PHE A 124 14.35 2.13 -12.70
C PHE A 124 15.24 3.26 -12.17
N GLU A 125 15.25 4.42 -12.85
CA GLU A 125 16.07 5.57 -12.46
C GLU A 125 15.72 6.10 -11.07
N VAL A 126 14.43 6.25 -10.76
CA VAL A 126 13.98 6.80 -9.47
C VAL A 126 13.85 5.75 -8.37
N ARG A 127 14.05 4.46 -8.70
CA ARG A 127 13.80 3.32 -7.82
C ARG A 127 14.42 3.48 -6.43
N SER A 128 15.71 3.78 -6.37
CA SER A 128 16.42 3.87 -5.09
C SER A 128 15.88 4.99 -4.19
N LYS A 129 15.54 6.15 -4.77
CA LYS A 129 14.91 7.26 -4.04
C LYS A 129 13.51 6.86 -3.57
N LEU A 130 12.72 6.27 -4.46
CA LEU A 130 11.35 5.87 -4.17
C LEU A 130 11.30 4.78 -3.09
N GLU A 131 12.17 3.78 -3.14
CA GLU A 131 12.30 2.75 -2.10
C GLU A 131 12.63 3.36 -0.73
N LYS A 132 13.51 4.37 -0.69
CA LYS A 132 13.83 5.11 0.54
C LYS A 132 12.63 5.87 1.08
N ASP A 133 11.92 6.61 0.22
CA ASP A 133 10.74 7.39 0.60
C ASP A 133 9.62 6.45 1.10
N ILE A 134 9.39 5.34 0.41
CA ILE A 134 8.43 4.30 0.81
C ILE A 134 8.81 3.72 2.16
N ALA A 135 10.07 3.30 2.36
CA ALA A 135 10.52 2.71 3.61
C ALA A 135 10.31 3.66 4.81
N GLN A 136 10.63 4.94 4.64
CA GLN A 136 10.41 5.96 5.67
C GLN A 136 8.92 6.13 5.99
N ILE A 137 8.06 6.17 4.95
CA ILE A 137 6.60 6.26 5.12
C ILE A 137 6.06 5.02 5.83
N SER A 138 6.50 3.82 5.43
CA SER A 138 6.09 2.55 6.03
C SER A 138 6.49 2.47 7.51
N GLU A 139 7.72 2.86 7.85
CA GLU A 139 8.21 2.88 9.22
C GLU A 139 7.41 3.88 10.08
N TYR A 140 7.19 5.09 9.56
CA TYR A 140 6.40 6.09 10.25
C TYR A 140 4.97 5.59 10.52
N TRP A 141 4.30 5.11 9.48
CA TRP A 141 2.92 4.64 9.57
C TRP A 141 2.77 3.44 10.51
N SER A 142 3.62 2.42 10.38
CA SER A 142 3.55 1.20 11.20
C SER A 142 3.81 1.49 12.67
N ARG A 143 4.80 2.34 12.99
CA ARG A 143 5.10 2.75 14.36
C ARG A 143 3.93 3.51 14.99
N ASP A 144 3.38 4.49 14.28
CA ASP A 144 2.27 5.30 14.78
C ASP A 144 1.00 4.46 14.96
N LEU A 145 0.72 3.55 14.02
CA LEU A 145 -0.41 2.62 14.11
C LEU A 145 -0.27 1.67 15.31
N TYR A 146 0.90 1.06 15.49
CA TYR A 146 1.20 0.19 16.62
C TYR A 146 1.02 0.95 17.94
N LYS A 147 1.68 2.11 18.07
CA LYS A 147 1.60 2.95 19.27
C LYS A 147 0.16 3.37 19.57
N GLY A 148 -0.57 3.86 18.57
CA GLY A 148 -1.95 4.31 18.75
C GLY A 148 -2.89 3.17 19.19
N THR A 149 -2.63 1.95 18.72
CA THR A 149 -3.42 0.77 19.13
C THR A 149 -3.09 0.34 20.56
N VAL A 150 -1.80 0.28 20.92
CA VAL A 150 -1.34 -0.02 22.30
C VAL A 150 -1.84 1.02 23.29
N ASP A 151 -1.70 2.32 22.98
CA ASP A 151 -2.19 3.41 23.83
C ASP A 151 -3.72 3.31 24.00
N GLY A 152 -4.45 2.91 22.96
CA GLY A 152 -5.90 2.67 23.01
C GLY A 152 -6.28 1.51 23.93
N LEU A 153 -5.50 0.42 23.96
CA LEU A 153 -5.68 -0.70 24.89
C LEU A 153 -5.38 -0.29 26.33
N ILE A 154 -4.26 0.41 26.55
CA ILE A 154 -3.84 0.92 27.87
C ILE A 154 -4.89 1.87 28.45
N ALA A 155 -5.41 2.80 27.64
CA ALA A 155 -6.46 3.74 28.06
C ALA A 155 -7.76 3.03 28.48
N LYS A 156 -8.01 1.81 27.96
CA LYS A 156 -9.14 0.96 28.35
C LYS A 156 -8.81 0.01 29.52
N GLY A 157 -7.61 0.09 30.10
CA GLY A 157 -7.19 -0.66 31.27
C GLY A 157 -6.46 -1.98 30.97
N TYR A 158 -6.14 -2.27 29.71
CA TYR A 158 -5.43 -3.49 29.32
C TYR A 158 -3.92 -3.25 29.27
N GLN A 159 -3.12 -4.22 29.72
CA GLN A 159 -1.66 -4.15 29.70
C GLN A 159 -1.08 -5.30 28.88
N PRO A 160 -0.02 -5.05 28.09
CA PRO A 160 0.64 -6.11 27.34
C PRO A 160 1.39 -7.06 28.27
N VAL A 161 1.62 -8.28 27.80
CA VAL A 161 2.52 -9.23 28.43
C VAL A 161 3.91 -9.02 27.84
N TYR A 162 4.92 -8.82 28.70
CA TYR A 162 6.33 -8.69 28.33
C TYR A 162 7.10 -9.99 28.61
#